data_AF-A0A9D4KY59-F1
#
_entry.id   AF-A0A9D4KY59-F1
#
_cell.length_a   1.000
_cell.length_b   1.000
_cell.length_c   1.000
_cell.angle_alpha   90.00
_cell.angle_beta   90.00
_cell.angle_gamma   90.00
#
_symmetry.space_group_name_H-M   'P 1'
#
loop_
_entity.id
_entity.type
_entity.pdbx_description
1 polymer ?
#
loop_
_entity_poly.entity_id
_entity_poly.type
_entity_poly.pdbx_seq_one_letter_code
_entity_poly.pdbx_strand_id
1 'polypeptide(L)' 'MAEAEVYRFENGEPVAKRVRKGTLLHQKKMQRLCEEVASGNKTTQEFLAAVGHCIRIHV' A
#
# COMPACT_ATOMS: atom_id res chain seq x y z
N MET A 1 -1.49 -5.62 34.08
CA MET A 1 -1.13 -4.41 33.31
C MET A 1 -0.40 -4.92 32.08
N ALA A 2 -0.97 -4.75 30.89
CA ALA A 2 -0.40 -5.30 29.66
C ALA A 2 0.89 -4.54 29.34
N GLU A 3 2.01 -5.25 29.38
CA GLU A 3 3.32 -4.74 29.03
C GLU A 3 3.26 -4.21 27.60
N ALA A 4 3.44 -2.90 27.46
CA ALA A 4 3.53 -2.26 26.17
C ALA A 4 4.72 -2.86 25.42
N GLU A 5 4.39 -3.73 24.47
CA GLU A 5 5.27 -4.31 23.49
C GLU A 5 6.32 -3.28 23.07
N VAL A 6 7.59 -3.58 23.33
CA VAL A 6 8.72 -2.72 22.98
C VAL A 6 8.73 -2.58 21.46
N TYR A 7 8.09 -1.53 20.94
CA TYR A 7 8.01 -1.23 19.52
C TYR A 7 9.40 -0.89 19.00
N ARG A 8 10.06 -1.91 18.43
CA ARG A 8 11.39 -1.78 17.84
C ARG A 8 11.37 -0.75 16.71
N PHE A 9 12.25 0.24 16.84
CA PHE A 9 12.62 1.16 15.76
C PHE A 9 13.45 0.40 14.73
N GLU A 10 12.82 -0.28 13.78
CA GLU A 10 13.54 -0.73 12.58
C GLU A 10 13.80 0.49 11.68
N ASN A 11 15.08 0.80 11.46
CA ASN A 11 15.60 1.93 10.65
C ASN A 11 15.39 3.33 11.25
N GLY A 12 15.31 3.46 12.57
CA GLY A 12 15.30 4.76 13.25
C GLY A 12 13.99 5.55 13.16
N GLU A 13 12.94 5.00 12.54
CA GLU A 13 11.61 5.61 12.49
C GLU A 13 10.64 4.90 13.43
N PRO A 14 9.76 5.65 14.13
CA PRO A 14 8.71 5.05 14.95
C PRO A 14 7.73 4.27 14.06
N VAL A 15 7.28 3.11 14.54
CA VAL A 15 6.40 2.18 13.80
C VAL A 15 5.16 2.87 13.23
N ALA A 16 4.52 3.76 14.00
CA ALA A 16 3.35 4.53 13.54
C ALA A 16 3.65 5.42 12.32
N LYS A 17 4.82 6.07 12.27
CA LYS A 17 5.25 6.91 11.14
C LYS A 17 5.48 6.06 9.89
N ARG A 18 6.06 4.86 10.04
CA ARG A 18 6.27 3.90 8.96
C ARG A 18 4.95 3.37 8.41
N VAL A 19 4.01 2.97 9.28
CA VAL A 19 2.68 2.52 8.86
C VAL A 19 1.99 3.61 8.06
N ARG A 20 1.98 4.86 8.56
CA ARG A 20 1.42 6.01 7.84
C ARG A 20 2.08 6.21 6.46
N LYS A 21 3.41 6.13 6.37
CA LYS A 21 4.15 6.25 5.11
C LYS A 21 3.80 5.11 4.14
N GLY A 22 3.66 3.88 4.65
CA GLY A 22 3.21 2.73 3.89
C GLY A 22 1.80 2.92 3.35
N THR A 23 0.85 3.35 4.19
CA THR A 23 -0.53 3.63 3.79
C THR A 23 -0.60 4.69 2.69
N LEU A 24 0.12 5.80 2.86
CA LEU A 24 0.17 6.87 1.84
C LEU A 24 0.74 6.37 0.52
N LEU A 25 1.76 5.52 0.55
CA LEU A 25 2.34 4.93 -0.65
C LEU A 25 1.31 4.03 -1.38
N HIS A 26 0.55 3.23 -0.64
CA HIS A 26 -0.49 2.37 -1.25
C HIS A 26 -1.63 3.19 -1.83
N GLN A 27 -2.08 4.24 -1.14
CA GLN A 27 -3.11 5.16 -1.64
C GLN A 27 -2.67 5.83 -2.96
N LYS A 28 -1.43 6.33 -3.04
CA LYS A 28 -0.90 6.94 -4.26
C LYS A 28 -0.82 5.94 -5.42
N LYS A 29 -0.40 4.69 -5.16
CA LYS A 29 -0.37 3.64 -6.17
C LYS A 29 -1.76 3.32 -6.71
N MET A 30 -2.75 3.18 -5.81
CA MET A 30 -4.13 2.94 -6.20
C MET A 30 -4.73 4.07 -7.02
N GLN A 31 -4.49 5.32 -6.60
CA GLN A 31 -4.95 6.50 -7.35
C GLN A 31 -4.42 6.49 -8.78
N ARG A 32 -3.11 6.24 -8.96
CA ARG A 32 -2.48 6.15 -10.28
C ARG A 32 -3.09 5.04 -11.14
N LEU A 33 -3.36 3.86 -10.56
CA LEU A 33 -3.98 2.76 -11.29
C LEU A 33 -5.39 3.13 -11.78
N CYS A 34 -6.17 3.84 -10.97
CA CYS A 34 -7.48 4.34 -11.37
C CYS A 34 -7.38 5.38 -12.50
N GLU A 35 -6.41 6.29 -12.43
CA GLU A 35 -6.16 7.28 -13.49
C GLU A 35 -5.76 6.61 -14.81
N GLU A 36 -4.92 5.57 -14.78
CA GLU A 36 -4.50 4.82 -15.97
C GLU A 36 -5.66 4.03 -16.62
N VAL A 37 -6.63 3.55 -15.84
CA VAL A 37 -7.86 2.94 -16.38
C VAL A 37 -8.77 4.01 -16.97
N ALA A 38 -8.97 5.13 -16.26
CA ALA A 38 -9.83 6.22 -16.72
C ALA A 38 -9.32 6.83 -18.04
N SER A 39 -8.00 6.87 -18.23
CA SER A 39 -7.38 7.34 -19.47
C SER A 39 -7.32 6.29 -20.58
N GLY A 40 -7.79 5.06 -20.34
CA GLY A 40 -7.73 3.96 -21.29
C GLY A 40 -6.34 3.37 -21.51
N ASN A 41 -5.35 3.74 -20.68
CA ASN A 41 -3.97 3.23 -20.77
C ASN A 41 -3.85 1.81 -20.18
N LYS A 42 -4.81 1.40 -19.36
CA LYS A 42 -4.93 0.04 -18.82
C LYS A 42 -6.32 -0.51 -19.03
N THR A 43 -6.39 -1.78 -19.36
CA THR A 43 -7.63 -2.55 -19.34
C THR A 43 -8.06 -2.85 -17.90
N THR A 44 -9.34 -3.14 -17.71
CA THR A 44 -9.89 -3.57 -16.41
C THR A 44 -9.18 -4.81 -15.86
N GLN A 45 -8.75 -5.73 -16.74
CA GLN A 45 -8.03 -6.93 -16.32
C GLN A 45 -6.62 -6.62 -15.77
N GLU A 46 -5.87 -5.74 -16.46
CA GLU A 46 -4.55 -5.29 -15.99
C GLU A 46 -4.65 -4.49 -14.68
N PHE A 47 -5.72 -3.73 -14.50
CA PHE A 47 -6.02 -3.05 -13.26
C PHE A 47 -6.21 -4.05 -12.11
N LEU A 48 -7.07 -5.06 -12.28
CA LEU A 48 -7.34 -6.06 -11.24
C LEU A 48 -6.08 -6.85 -10.85
N ALA A 49 -5.24 -7.22 -11.81
CA ALA A 49 -3.95 -7.86 -11.54
C ALA A 49 -3.01 -6.92 -10.74
N ALA A 50 -2.90 -5.65 -11.14
CA ALA A 50 -2.07 -4.66 -10.45
C ALA A 50 -2.57 -4.35 -9.02
N VAL A 51 -3.89 -4.35 -8.82
CA VAL A 51 -4.49 -4.24 -7.49
C VAL A 51 -4.09 -5.45 -6.64
N GLY A 52 -4.23 -6.68 -7.15
CA GLY A 52 -3.82 -7.91 -6.47
C GLY A 52 -2.37 -7.86 -5.96
N HIS A 53 -1.44 -7.38 -6.80
CA HIS A 53 -0.06 -7.15 -6.40
C HIS A 53 0.11 -6.06 -5.31
N CYS A 54 -0.72 -5.02 -5.32
CA CYS A 54 -0.67 -3.95 -4.31
C CYS A 54 -1.15 -4.41 -2.93
N ILE A 55 -2.14 -5.30 -2.86
CA ILE A 55 -2.67 -5.82 -1.59
C ILE A 55 -2.08 -7.19 -1.21
N ARG A 56 -1.08 -7.68 -1.95
CA ARG A 56 -0.45 -9.00 -1.78
C ARG A 56 -1.45 -10.15 -1.77
N ILE A 57 -2.58 -10.02 -2.46
CA ILE A 57 -3.41 -11.18 -2.77
C ILE A 57 -2.68 -11.86 -3.94
N HIS A 58 -1.89 -12.88 -3.62
CA HIS A 58 -1.41 -13.83 -4.63
C HIS A 58 -2.65 -14.59 -5.13
N VAL A 59 -3.15 -14.22 -6.31
CA VAL A 59 -4.08 -15.03 -7.11
C VAL A 59 -3.29 -15.69 -8.21
#